data_AF-A0AAE0GVL2-F1
#
_entry.id   AF-A0AAE0GVL2-F1
#
_cell.length_a   1.000
_cell.length_b   1.000
_cell.length_c   1.000
_cell.angle_alpha   90.00
_cell.angle_beta   90.00
_cell.angle_gamma   90.00
#
_symmetry.space_group_name_H-M   'P 1'
#
loop_
_entity.id
_entity.type
_entity.pdbx_description
1 polymer ?
#
loop_
_entity_poly.entity_id
_entity_poly.type
_entity_poly.pdbx_seq_one_letter_code
_entity_poly.pdbx_strand_id
1 'polypeptide(L)'
;MGTMNGDCKTCLCSSILQKEYSLPKLKAGIRQYQKVVREESAELVKKRVQHLKPCILPPGYRAICCSAQKEFYKVVAAVTNPARLVSVFDGHTEYNLGKTLHAKRGSSGWAPLDCCFFVYDDPQAALCAPFPKRSKSRQESRVLLKVRCSGRGYQKGDKFAFTSITPILILTDAVNIKPVNP
;
A
#
# COMPACT_ATOMS: atom_id res chain seq x y z
N MET A 1 64.12 -21.74 53.54
CA MET A 1 62.92 -21.02 54.05
C MET A 1 63.08 -19.55 53.68
N GLY A 2 62.04 -18.92 53.14
CA GLY A 2 61.99 -17.49 52.74
C GLY A 2 62.02 -17.29 51.22
N THR A 3 60.91 -17.41 50.48
CA THR A 3 59.83 -16.44 50.18
C THR A 3 60.21 -15.26 49.28
N MET A 4 59.60 -15.29 48.09
CA MET A 4 59.00 -14.21 47.28
C MET A 4 59.86 -13.01 46.86
N ASN A 5 59.92 -12.79 45.53
CA ASN A 5 59.50 -11.54 44.91
C ASN A 5 59.28 -11.77 43.40
N GLY A 6 58.06 -12.18 43.06
CA GLY A 6 57.56 -12.17 41.69
C GLY A 6 56.86 -10.84 41.45
N ASP A 7 57.57 -9.87 40.86
CA ASP A 7 56.98 -8.63 40.37
C ASP A 7 56.11 -8.92 39.15
N CYS A 8 54.82 -9.18 39.39
CA CYS A 8 53.81 -9.22 38.34
C CYS A 8 53.38 -7.79 37.98
N LYS A 9 54.21 -7.13 37.16
CA LYS A 9 53.86 -5.86 36.48
C LYS A 9 52.94 -6.14 35.29
N THR A 10 51.65 -6.31 35.54
CA THR A 10 50.59 -6.11 34.52
C THR A 10 49.25 -5.74 35.18
N CYS A 11 49.25 -4.79 36.11
CA CYS A 11 48.06 -4.02 36.44
C CYS A 11 48.13 -2.68 35.74
N LEU A 12 47.57 -2.57 34.53
CA LEU A 12 47.03 -1.36 33.93
C LEU A 12 46.63 -1.68 32.48
N CYS A 13 45.34 -1.92 32.27
CA CYS A 13 44.51 -1.32 31.20
C CYS A 13 43.27 -2.18 30.85
N SER A 14 42.55 -2.70 31.85
CA SER A 14 41.21 -3.29 31.67
C SER A 14 40.09 -2.39 32.19
N SER A 15 40.40 -1.18 32.67
CA SER A 15 39.45 -0.25 33.30
C SER A 15 38.64 0.63 32.34
N ILE A 16 38.73 0.45 31.02
CA ILE A 16 38.06 1.35 30.06
C ILE A 16 36.80 0.73 29.40
N LEU A 17 36.51 -0.57 29.53
CA LEU A 17 35.54 -1.20 28.62
C LEU A 17 34.42 -2.05 29.22
N GLN A 18 33.96 -1.83 30.45
CA GLN A 18 32.70 -2.46 30.90
C GLN A 18 31.87 -1.52 31.79
N LYS A 19 31.25 -0.50 31.18
CA LYS A 19 29.96 -0.03 31.70
C LYS A 19 28.95 -1.13 31.42
N GLU A 20 28.76 -2.03 32.38
CA GLU A 20 27.67 -3.02 32.35
C GLU A 20 26.33 -2.29 32.41
N TYR A 21 25.79 -1.94 31.25
CA TYR A 21 24.41 -1.50 31.16
C TYR A 21 23.52 -2.71 31.43
N SER A 22 22.92 -2.77 32.61
CA SER A 22 21.95 -3.81 32.95
C SER A 22 20.84 -3.89 31.87
N LEU A 23 20.54 -5.10 31.38
CA LEU A 23 19.52 -5.34 30.34
C LEU A 23 18.18 -4.61 30.56
N PRO A 24 17.65 -4.47 31.80
CA PRO A 24 16.44 -3.68 32.04
C PRO A 24 16.57 -2.19 31.67
N LYS A 25 17.72 -1.57 31.95
CA LYS A 25 17.98 -0.14 31.62
C LYS A 25 18.07 0.08 30.10
N LEU A 26 18.71 -0.85 29.38
CA LEU A 26 18.73 -0.85 27.91
C LEU A 26 17.32 -0.99 27.31
N LYS A 27 16.51 -1.94 27.81
CA LYS A 27 15.13 -2.12 27.35
C LYS A 27 14.25 -0.90 27.63
N ALA A 28 14.42 -0.26 28.79
CA ALA A 28 13.71 0.98 29.12
C ALA A 28 14.11 2.12 28.15
N GLY A 29 15.42 2.28 27.88
CA GLY A 29 15.92 3.25 26.91
C GLY A 29 15.37 3.02 25.49
N ILE A 30 15.33 1.77 25.03
CA ILE A 30 14.74 1.41 23.73
C ILE A 30 13.26 1.76 23.68
N ARG A 31 12.47 1.45 24.72
CA ARG A 31 11.05 1.79 24.79
C ARG A 31 10.83 3.30 24.75
N GLN A 32 11.65 4.05 25.48
CA GLN A 32 11.58 5.51 25.52
C GLN A 32 11.93 6.10 24.15
N TYR A 33 12.98 5.62 23.50
CA TYR A 33 13.36 6.02 22.15
C TYR A 33 12.24 5.71 21.13
N GLN A 34 11.66 4.51 21.16
CA GLN A 34 10.55 4.13 20.28
C GLN A 34 9.31 5.02 20.50
N LYS A 35 9.03 5.44 21.74
CA LYS A 35 7.95 6.37 22.05
C LYS A 35 8.19 7.75 21.40
N VAL A 36 9.39 8.31 21.56
CA VAL A 36 9.77 9.60 20.94
C VAL A 36 9.65 9.52 19.42
N VAL A 37 10.17 8.47 18.79
CA VAL A 37 10.08 8.29 17.32
C VAL A 37 8.61 8.20 16.86
N ARG A 38 7.72 7.55 17.62
CA ARG A 38 6.28 7.51 17.30
C ARG A 38 5.62 8.88 17.43
N GLU A 39 5.95 9.63 18.47
CA GLU A 39 5.40 10.97 18.68
C GLU A 39 5.88 11.96 17.61
N GLU A 40 7.18 11.97 17.30
CA GLU A 40 7.76 12.80 16.24
C GLU A 40 7.20 12.46 14.85
N SER A 41 7.05 11.17 14.56
CA SER A 41 6.45 10.74 13.28
C SER A 41 4.96 11.12 13.18
N ALA A 42 4.20 11.02 14.27
CA ALA A 42 2.81 11.49 14.31
C ALA A 42 2.70 13.01 14.10
N GLU A 43 3.58 13.80 14.72
CA GLU A 43 3.60 15.26 14.57
C GLU A 43 4.03 15.69 13.16
N LEU A 44 5.00 15.00 12.55
CA LEU A 44 5.37 15.21 11.15
C LEU A 44 4.21 14.90 10.18
N VAL A 45 3.44 13.85 10.46
CA VAL A 45 2.23 13.55 9.69
C VAL A 45 1.19 14.66 9.86
N LYS A 46 0.96 15.15 11.08
CA LYS A 46 0.01 16.23 11.38
C LYS A 46 0.38 17.53 10.66
N LYS A 47 1.64 17.96 10.72
CA LYS A 47 2.14 19.15 9.99
C LYS A 47 2.00 19.00 8.47
N ARG A 48 2.29 17.81 7.93
CA ARG A 48 2.08 17.55 6.49
C ARG A 48 0.61 17.65 6.09
N VAL A 49 -0.31 17.21 6.95
CA VAL A 49 -1.76 17.30 6.70
C VAL A 49 -2.24 18.75 6.72
N GLN A 50 -1.73 19.59 7.61
CA GLN A 50 -2.07 21.02 7.69
C GLN A 50 -1.68 21.82 6.43
N HIS A 51 -0.70 21.36 5.65
CA HIS A 51 -0.27 22.00 4.40
C HIS A 51 -0.92 21.41 3.15
N LEU A 52 -1.79 20.41 3.28
CA LEU A 52 -2.57 19.92 2.15
C LEU A 52 -3.70 20.92 1.88
N LYS A 53 -3.62 21.62 0.73
CA LYS A 53 -4.76 22.37 0.19
C LYS A 53 -6.01 21.49 0.23
N PRO A 54 -7.18 21.99 0.67
CA PRO A 54 -8.42 21.25 0.55
C PRO A 54 -8.61 20.89 -0.92
N CYS A 55 -8.57 19.59 -1.22
CA CYS A 55 -8.84 19.10 -2.55
C CYS A 55 -10.36 19.18 -2.74
N ILE A 56 -10.81 19.98 -3.72
CA ILE A 56 -12.21 19.98 -4.11
C ILE A 56 -12.51 18.61 -4.70
N LEU A 57 -13.26 17.80 -3.95
CA LEU A 57 -13.70 16.50 -4.41
C LEU A 57 -14.95 16.66 -5.29
N PRO A 58 -15.12 15.84 -6.34
CA PRO A 58 -16.37 15.81 -7.07
C PRO A 58 -17.54 15.42 -6.15
N PRO A 59 -18.77 15.87 -6.45
CA PRO A 59 -19.94 15.54 -5.66
C PRO A 59 -20.11 14.03 -5.41
N GLY A 60 -20.36 13.67 -4.15
CA GLY A 60 -20.55 12.29 -3.69
C GLY A 60 -19.26 11.51 -3.43
N TYR A 61 -18.08 12.11 -3.61
CA TYR A 61 -16.82 11.50 -3.20
C TYR A 61 -16.41 11.94 -1.79
N ARG A 62 -15.93 10.98 -0.99
CA ARG A 62 -15.25 11.22 0.29
C ARG A 62 -13.81 10.77 0.21
N ALA A 63 -12.89 11.56 0.78
CA ALA A 63 -11.51 11.16 0.96
C ALA A 63 -11.43 10.07 2.03
N ILE A 64 -10.59 9.07 1.78
CA ILE A 64 -10.27 8.00 2.72
C ILE A 64 -8.75 7.82 2.75
N CYS A 65 -8.25 7.30 3.86
CA CYS A 65 -6.85 6.89 3.98
C CYS A 65 -6.83 5.53 4.66
N CYS A 66 -6.24 4.55 4.00
CA CYS A 66 -6.04 3.22 4.56
C CYS A 66 -4.62 3.13 5.08
N SER A 67 -4.46 3.33 6.40
CA SER A 67 -3.19 3.14 7.12
C SER A 67 -2.79 1.67 7.18
N ALA A 68 -3.78 0.78 7.33
CA ALA A 68 -3.61 -0.66 7.19
C ALA A 68 -3.94 -1.11 5.77
N GLN A 69 -3.24 -2.15 5.30
CA GLN A 69 -3.55 -2.80 4.04
C GLN A 69 -4.94 -3.46 4.13
N LYS A 70 -5.88 -3.01 3.29
CA LYS A 70 -7.24 -3.58 3.22
C LYS A 70 -7.45 -4.28 1.88
N GLU A 71 -8.24 -5.35 1.90
CA GLU A 71 -8.55 -6.15 0.71
C GLU A 71 -9.81 -5.63 0.01
N PHE A 72 -9.78 -5.68 -1.31
CA PHE A 72 -10.83 -5.25 -2.22
C PHE A 72 -10.85 -6.14 -3.47
N TYR A 73 -11.81 -5.91 -4.34
CA TYR A 73 -12.04 -6.66 -5.56
C TYR A 73 -11.91 -5.75 -6.78
N LYS A 74 -11.26 -6.26 -7.83
CA LYS A 74 -11.01 -5.54 -9.07
C LYS A 74 -11.21 -6.43 -10.28
N VAL A 75 -12.02 -5.97 -11.23
CA VAL A 75 -12.10 -6.62 -12.54
C VAL A 75 -10.99 -6.10 -13.46
N VAL A 76 -10.32 -7.04 -14.11
CA VAL A 76 -9.31 -6.80 -15.16
C VAL A 76 -9.71 -7.56 -16.42
N ALA A 77 -9.12 -7.19 -17.55
CA ALA A 77 -9.25 -7.91 -18.81
C ALA A 77 -8.14 -8.96 -18.92
N ALA A 78 -8.50 -10.16 -19.36
CA ALA A 78 -7.57 -11.24 -19.68
C ALA A 78 -7.36 -11.30 -21.19
N VAL A 79 -6.14 -10.98 -21.62
CA VAL A 79 -5.68 -11.10 -23.00
C VAL A 79 -5.01 -12.45 -23.14
N THR A 80 -5.37 -13.26 -24.14
CA THR A 80 -4.87 -14.64 -24.29
C THR A 80 -3.56 -14.73 -25.05
N ASN A 81 -3.25 -13.77 -25.92
CA ASN A 81 -2.05 -13.80 -26.76
C ASN A 81 -1.35 -12.42 -26.87
N PRO A 82 -0.25 -12.18 -26.14
CA PRO A 82 0.30 -13.03 -25.07
C PRO A 82 -0.59 -12.98 -23.82
N ALA A 83 -0.55 -14.07 -23.03
CA ALA A 83 -1.34 -14.23 -21.80
C ALA A 83 -1.01 -13.14 -20.77
N ARG A 84 -1.93 -12.19 -20.57
CA ARG A 84 -1.74 -11.03 -19.69
C ARG A 84 -3.03 -10.56 -19.05
N LEU A 85 -2.91 -9.99 -17.85
CA LEU A 85 -4.00 -9.31 -17.15
C LEU A 85 -3.81 -7.81 -17.25
N VAL A 86 -4.74 -7.10 -17.90
CA VAL A 86 -4.62 -5.66 -18.16
C VAL A 86 -5.84 -4.89 -17.65
N SER A 87 -5.68 -3.59 -17.47
CA SER A 87 -6.79 -2.71 -17.11
C SER A 87 -7.90 -2.79 -18.15
N VAL A 88 -9.14 -2.96 -17.67
CA VAL A 88 -10.33 -2.86 -18.52
C VAL A 88 -10.45 -1.50 -19.21
N PHE A 89 -9.86 -0.44 -18.66
CA PHE A 89 -9.98 0.90 -19.23
C PHE A 89 -9.00 1.12 -20.38
N ASP A 90 -7.70 1.00 -20.10
CA ASP A 90 -6.64 1.40 -21.02
C ASP A 90 -6.01 0.23 -21.80
N GLY A 91 -6.28 -1.03 -21.45
CA GLY A 91 -5.70 -2.20 -22.10
C GLY A 91 -4.17 -2.33 -22.01
N HIS A 92 -3.49 -1.46 -21.25
CA HIS A 92 -2.02 -1.37 -21.18
C HIS A 92 -1.48 -1.55 -19.76
N THR A 93 -2.21 -1.10 -18.74
CA THR A 93 -1.77 -1.24 -17.35
C THR A 93 -1.87 -2.71 -16.93
N GLU A 94 -0.73 -3.37 -16.77
CA GLU A 94 -0.63 -4.80 -16.47
C GLU A 94 -0.68 -5.10 -14.96
N TYR A 95 -1.52 -6.06 -14.57
CA TYR A 95 -1.71 -6.51 -13.20
C TYR A 95 -1.02 -7.84 -12.98
N ASN A 96 0.13 -7.79 -12.33
CA ASN A 96 0.90 -8.97 -11.97
C ASN A 96 0.69 -9.30 -10.48
N LEU A 97 0.48 -10.58 -10.17
CA LEU A 97 0.35 -11.04 -8.79
C LEU A 97 1.59 -10.66 -7.96
N GLY A 98 1.36 -10.16 -6.74
CA GLY A 98 2.39 -9.71 -5.80
C GLY A 98 3.06 -8.38 -6.15
N LYS A 99 2.88 -7.84 -7.36
CA LYS A 99 3.49 -6.56 -7.75
C LYS A 99 2.58 -5.39 -7.39
N THR A 100 3.10 -4.46 -6.60
CA THR A 100 2.38 -3.23 -6.26
C THR A 100 2.46 -2.24 -7.42
N LEU A 101 1.30 -1.76 -7.85
CA LEU A 101 1.18 -0.66 -8.79
C LEU A 101 0.91 0.63 -8.02
N HIS A 102 1.48 1.72 -8.52
CA HIS A 102 1.23 3.06 -8.04
C HIS A 102 0.59 3.91 -9.14
N ALA A 103 -0.43 4.66 -8.77
CA ALA A 103 -1.13 5.54 -9.66
C ALA A 103 -0.16 6.63 -10.13
N LYS A 104 -0.04 6.81 -11.44
CA LYS A 104 0.70 7.93 -12.01
C LYS A 104 -0.11 9.20 -11.75
N ARG A 105 0.49 10.20 -11.10
CA ARG A 105 -0.13 11.53 -11.03
C ARG A 105 -0.24 12.08 -12.45
N GLY A 106 -1.46 12.39 -12.86
CA GLY A 106 -1.71 13.10 -14.11
C GLY A 106 -2.06 12.19 -15.28
N SER A 107 -3.36 12.06 -15.53
CA SER A 107 -3.90 12.07 -16.88
C SER A 107 -5.21 12.85 -16.89
N SER A 108 -5.44 13.62 -17.95
CA SER A 108 -6.50 14.60 -18.09
C SER A 108 -7.91 14.02 -17.86
N GLY A 109 -8.62 14.54 -16.85
CA GLY A 109 -10.09 14.44 -16.76
C GLY A 109 -10.72 14.08 -15.41
N TRP A 110 -9.97 13.74 -14.35
CA TRP A 110 -10.58 13.40 -13.04
C TRP A 110 -9.73 13.87 -11.85
N ALA A 111 -10.22 14.81 -11.07
CA ALA A 111 -9.66 15.09 -9.75
C ALA A 111 -10.31 14.15 -8.72
N PRO A 112 -9.53 13.62 -7.77
CA PRO A 112 -8.09 13.80 -7.56
C PRO A 112 -7.23 12.78 -8.35
N LEU A 113 -6.34 13.35 -9.17
CA LEU A 113 -5.48 12.68 -10.17
C LEU A 113 -4.43 11.72 -9.59
N ASP A 114 -4.44 11.50 -8.28
CA ASP A 114 -3.51 10.62 -7.57
C ASP A 114 -4.08 9.22 -7.30
N CYS A 115 -5.36 8.97 -7.59
CA CYS A 115 -6.00 7.66 -7.41
C CYS A 115 -6.69 7.18 -8.69
N CYS A 116 -6.09 6.26 -9.44
CA CYS A 116 -6.67 5.72 -10.68
C CYS A 116 -7.04 4.22 -10.61
N PHE A 117 -6.79 3.57 -9.48
CA PHE A 117 -7.15 2.17 -9.30
C PHE A 117 -8.52 2.02 -8.66
N PHE A 118 -9.54 1.89 -9.51
CA PHE A 118 -10.90 1.62 -9.05
C PHE A 118 -11.06 0.16 -8.59
N VAL A 119 -11.67 -0.02 -7.41
CA VAL A 119 -11.92 -1.29 -6.72
C VAL A 119 -13.25 -1.23 -5.96
N TYR A 120 -13.77 -2.39 -5.55
CA TYR A 120 -15.01 -2.54 -4.80
C TYR A 120 -14.78 -3.39 -3.55
N ASP A 121 -15.57 -3.18 -2.51
CA ASP A 121 -15.53 -3.99 -1.28
C ASP A 121 -16.26 -5.34 -1.42
N ASP A 122 -17.21 -5.43 -2.34
CA ASP A 122 -17.96 -6.64 -2.66
C ASP A 122 -17.58 -7.23 -4.05
N PRO A 123 -17.35 -8.56 -4.16
CA PRO A 123 -17.01 -9.19 -5.43
C PRO A 123 -18.13 -9.12 -6.48
N GLN A 124 -19.40 -9.19 -6.09
CA GLN A 124 -20.52 -9.11 -7.03
C GLN A 124 -20.65 -7.70 -7.59
N ALA A 125 -20.52 -6.67 -6.74
CA ALA A 125 -20.45 -5.28 -7.18
C ALA A 125 -19.32 -5.04 -8.19
N ALA A 126 -18.15 -5.65 -7.96
CA ALA A 126 -17.04 -5.58 -8.92
C ALA A 126 -17.37 -6.22 -10.28
N LEU A 127 -18.03 -7.38 -10.29
CA LEU A 127 -18.41 -8.10 -11.51
C LEU A 127 -19.53 -7.40 -12.30
N CYS A 128 -20.52 -6.86 -11.58
CA CYS A 128 -21.66 -6.13 -12.15
C CYS A 128 -21.30 -4.70 -12.58
N ALA A 129 -20.13 -4.20 -12.22
CA ALA A 129 -19.70 -2.86 -12.58
C ALA A 129 -19.71 -2.64 -14.11
N PRO A 130 -20.30 -1.53 -14.60
CA PRO A 130 -20.36 -1.25 -16.02
C PRO A 130 -18.96 -0.95 -16.59
N PHE A 131 -18.72 -1.39 -17.83
CA PHE A 131 -17.52 -1.00 -18.54
C PHE A 131 -17.49 0.53 -18.73
N PRO A 132 -16.32 1.16 -18.58
CA PRO A 132 -16.14 2.54 -19.03
C PRO A 132 -16.56 2.70 -20.50
N LYS A 133 -17.25 3.79 -20.83
CA LYS A 133 -17.73 4.08 -22.21
C LYS A 133 -16.61 4.06 -23.27
N ARG A 134 -15.36 4.26 -22.88
CA ARG A 134 -14.17 4.26 -23.75
C ARG A 134 -13.17 3.15 -23.40
N SER A 135 -13.65 2.06 -22.82
CA SER A 135 -12.83 0.89 -22.51
C SER A 135 -12.23 0.30 -23.79
N LYS A 136 -10.91 0.13 -23.80
CA LYS A 136 -10.18 -0.52 -24.91
C LYS A 136 -10.28 -2.04 -24.88
N SER A 137 -10.60 -2.63 -23.72
CA SER A 137 -10.65 -4.09 -23.51
C SER A 137 -12.08 -4.63 -23.45
N ARG A 138 -13.00 -4.05 -24.23
CA ARG A 138 -14.43 -4.44 -24.23
C ARG A 138 -14.71 -5.85 -24.73
N GLN A 139 -13.84 -6.36 -25.60
CA GLN A 139 -13.97 -7.68 -26.21
C GLN A 139 -13.21 -8.77 -25.45
N GLU A 140 -12.38 -8.37 -24.48
CA GLU A 140 -11.58 -9.30 -23.69
C GLU A 140 -12.43 -9.95 -22.59
N SER A 141 -12.07 -11.18 -22.23
CA SER A 141 -12.67 -11.87 -21.10
C SER A 141 -12.32 -11.17 -19.79
N ARG A 142 -13.22 -11.26 -18.81
CA ARG A 142 -13.05 -10.59 -17.51
C ARG A 142 -12.52 -11.56 -16.48
N VAL A 143 -11.61 -11.07 -15.65
CA VAL A 143 -11.09 -11.80 -14.50
C VAL A 143 -11.26 -10.96 -13.27
N LEU A 144 -11.78 -11.57 -12.20
CA LEU A 144 -11.88 -10.93 -10.90
C LEU A 144 -10.59 -11.18 -10.11
N LEU A 145 -9.98 -10.09 -9.66
CA LEU A 145 -8.83 -10.11 -8.76
C LEU A 145 -9.23 -9.72 -7.35
N LYS A 146 -8.67 -10.43 -6.37
CA LYS A 146 -8.51 -9.92 -5.02
C LYS A 146 -7.26 -9.05 -4.98
N VAL A 147 -7.40 -7.83 -4.51
CA VAL A 147 -6.33 -6.84 -4.45
C VAL A 147 -6.18 -6.27 -3.05
N ARG A 148 -4.96 -5.91 -2.69
CA ARG A 148 -4.64 -5.18 -1.49
C ARG A 148 -4.49 -3.72 -1.83
N CYS A 149 -5.14 -2.84 -1.09
CA CYS A 149 -5.03 -1.39 -1.27
C CYS A 149 -4.46 -0.72 -0.03
N SER A 150 -3.72 0.35 -0.23
CA SER A 150 -3.15 1.17 0.84
C SER A 150 -2.93 2.61 0.39
N GLY A 151 -2.73 3.49 1.38
CA GLY A 151 -2.45 4.90 1.13
C GLY A 151 -3.74 5.72 1.00
N ARG A 152 -3.68 6.75 0.17
CA ARG A 152 -4.81 7.65 -0.04
C ARG A 152 -5.81 6.99 -0.97
N GLY A 153 -7.07 7.34 -0.78
CA GLY A 153 -8.13 6.90 -1.65
C GLY A 153 -9.34 7.79 -1.58
N TYR A 154 -10.30 7.47 -2.43
CA TYR A 154 -11.58 8.17 -2.53
C TYR A 154 -12.68 7.15 -2.69
N GLN A 155 -13.83 7.41 -2.08
CA GLN A 155 -14.99 6.54 -2.14
C GLN A 155 -16.20 7.30 -2.63
N LYS A 156 -16.98 6.68 -3.53
CA LYS A 156 -18.31 7.12 -3.94
C LYS A 156 -19.23 5.90 -4.00
N GLY A 157 -20.19 5.82 -3.08
CA GLY A 157 -21.01 4.62 -2.90
C GLY A 157 -20.14 3.41 -2.53
N ASP A 158 -20.30 2.33 -3.28
CA ASP A 158 -19.55 1.05 -3.22
C ASP A 158 -18.20 1.11 -3.96
N LYS A 159 -17.95 2.16 -4.74
CA LYS A 159 -16.74 2.30 -5.56
C LYS A 159 -15.64 3.06 -4.83
N PHE A 160 -14.47 2.44 -4.78
CA PHE A 160 -13.26 3.00 -4.20
C PHE A 160 -12.22 3.28 -5.28
N ALA A 161 -11.36 4.26 -5.06
CA ALA A 161 -10.20 4.57 -5.90
C ALA A 161 -8.98 4.75 -5.01
N PHE A 162 -7.87 4.05 -5.28
CA PHE A 162 -6.66 4.10 -4.46
C PHE A 162 -5.43 4.54 -5.23
N THR A 163 -4.45 5.09 -4.49
CA THR A 163 -3.11 5.43 -5.01
C THR A 163 -2.28 4.20 -5.32
N SER A 164 -2.50 3.10 -4.59
CA SER A 164 -1.65 1.91 -4.65
C SER A 164 -2.49 0.65 -4.55
N ILE A 165 -2.23 -0.32 -5.43
CA ILE A 165 -2.83 -1.66 -5.33
C ILE A 165 -1.81 -2.75 -5.56
N THR A 166 -2.01 -3.89 -4.91
CA THR A 166 -1.23 -5.10 -5.10
C THR A 166 -2.18 -6.26 -5.40
N PRO A 167 -2.20 -6.82 -6.60
CA PRO A 167 -2.95 -8.05 -6.88
C PRO A 167 -2.45 -9.21 -6.02
N ILE A 168 -3.35 -9.93 -5.38
CA ILE A 168 -3.02 -11.04 -4.45
C ILE A 168 -3.45 -12.38 -5.04
N LEU A 169 -4.67 -12.44 -5.57
CA LEU A 169 -5.30 -13.68 -5.99
C LEU A 169 -6.21 -13.46 -7.20
N ILE A 170 -6.26 -14.44 -8.09
CA ILE A 170 -7.26 -14.54 -9.16
C ILE A 170 -8.41 -15.37 -8.62
N LEU A 171 -9.63 -14.81 -8.60
CA LEU A 171 -10.79 -15.44 -7.97
C LEU A 171 -11.72 -16.16 -8.93
N THR A 172 -11.71 -15.78 -10.21
CA THR A 172 -12.54 -16.39 -11.23
C THR A 172 -11.67 -16.73 -12.43
N ASP A 173 -11.95 -17.86 -13.07
CA ASP A 173 -11.50 -18.11 -14.43
C ASP A 173 -12.08 -17.05 -15.37
N ALA A 174 -11.48 -16.85 -16.53
CA ALA A 174 -11.86 -15.78 -17.45
C ALA A 174 -13.32 -15.95 -17.90
N VAL A 175 -14.23 -15.12 -17.37
CA VAL A 175 -15.65 -15.17 -17.72
C VAL A 175 -15.91 -14.19 -18.85
N ASN A 176 -16.46 -14.69 -19.96
CA ASN A 176 -16.97 -13.86 -21.04
C ASN A 176 -18.29 -13.20 -20.61
N ILE A 177 -18.19 -12.20 -19.74
CA ILE A 177 -19.32 -11.34 -19.39
C ILE A 177 -19.51 -10.35 -20.53
N LYS A 178 -20.39 -10.70 -21.47
CA LYS A 178 -20.82 -9.81 -22.56
C LYS A 178 -21.20 -8.45 -21.94
N PRO A 179 -20.72 -7.33 -22.50
CA PRO A 179 -21.12 -6.02 -22.00
C PRO A 179 -22.65 -5.94 -22.07
N VAL A 180 -23.30 -5.76 -20.91
CA VAL A 180 -24.68 -5.32 -20.88
C VAL A 180 -24.66 -3.92 -21.46
N ASN A 181 -25.18 -3.77 -22.68
CA ASN A 181 -25.34 -2.46 -23.28
C ASN A 181 -26.26 -1.64 -22.36
N PRO A 182 -25.85 -0.44 -21.92
CA PRO A 182 -26.74 0.46 -21.21
C PRO A 182 -27.86 0.97 -22.13
#